data_AF-Q9JIV2-F1
#
_entry.id   AF-Q9JIV2-F1
#
_cell.length_a   1.000
_cell.length_b   1.000
_cell.length_c   1.000
_cell.angle_alpha   90.00
_cell.angle_beta   90.00
_cell.angle_gamma   90.00
#
_symmetry.space_group_name_H-M   'P 1'
#
loop_
_entity.id
_entity.type
_entity.pdbx_description
1 polymer ?
#
loop_
_entity_poly.entity_id
_entity_poly.type
_entity_poly.pdbx_seq_one_letter_code
_entity_poly.pdbx_strand_id
1 'polypeptide(L)'
;PPTFPTTQKNLFIAESRPLDTWFPLEGASDSDIGINAVLTYRLSPNDYFSLEKPTNSERVKGLGLILRKSLDREETPELFLVLTVT
;
A
#
# COMPACT_ATOMS: atom_id res chain seq x y z
N PRO A 1 -5.27 17.85 -7.13
CA PRO A 1 -4.13 17.23 -6.41
C PRO A 1 -4.61 16.05 -5.57
N PRO A 2 -3.85 14.95 -5.56
CA PRO A 2 -4.30 13.72 -4.95
C PRO A 2 -4.31 13.84 -3.43
N THR A 3 -5.41 13.43 -2.82
CA THR A 3 -5.58 13.44 -1.37
C THR A 3 -6.01 12.07 -0.87
N PHE A 4 -5.39 11.62 0.21
CA PHE A 4 -5.84 10.43 0.92
C PHE A 4 -7.00 10.80 1.86
N PRO A 5 -7.98 9.89 2.05
CA PRO A 5 -9.05 10.11 3.03
C PRO A 5 -8.52 10.14 4.47
N THR A 6 -7.35 9.57 4.72
CA THR A 6 -6.72 9.52 6.05
C THR A 6 -5.22 9.80 5.93
N THR A 7 -4.66 10.55 6.89
CA THR A 7 -3.24 10.91 6.95
C THR A 7 -2.35 9.79 7.49
N GLN A 8 -2.89 8.89 8.31
CA GLN A 8 -2.20 7.73 8.87
C GLN A 8 -3.14 6.53 8.95
N LYS A 9 -2.67 5.35 8.53
CA LYS A 9 -3.41 4.10 8.63
C LYS A 9 -2.60 3.08 9.43
N ASN A 10 -3.17 2.61 10.54
CA ASN A 10 -2.55 1.57 11.35
C ASN A 10 -3.07 0.20 10.90
N LEU A 11 -2.15 -0.72 10.60
CA LEU A 11 -2.47 -2.10 10.20
C LEU A 11 -1.97 -3.07 11.26
N PHE A 12 -2.86 -3.93 11.74
CA PHE A 12 -2.50 -5.00 12.67
C PHE A 12 -2.38 -6.30 11.89
N ILE A 13 -1.14 -6.78 11.73
CA ILE A 13 -0.82 -7.96 10.93
C ILE A 13 -0.21 -9.01 11.87
N ALA A 14 -0.77 -10.22 11.84
CA ALA A 14 -0.22 -11.34 12.59
C ALA A 14 1.11 -11.79 11.96
N GLU A 15 2.12 -12.07 12.78
CA GLU A 15 3.44 -12.52 12.31
C GLU A 15 3.39 -13.87 11.58
N SER A 16 2.39 -14.69 11.91
CA SER A 16 2.11 -15.98 11.27
C SER A 16 1.49 -15.88 9.87
N ARG A 17 1.35 -14.67 9.32
CA ARG A 17 0.79 -14.48 7.98
C ARG A 17 1.74 -15.07 6.92
N PRO A 18 1.20 -15.83 5.94
CA PRO A 18 2.03 -16.38 4.88
C PRO A 18 2.57 -15.25 4.00
N LEU A 19 3.70 -15.52 3.35
CA LEU A 19 4.22 -14.67 2.29
C LEU A 19 3.19 -14.53 1.16
N ASP A 20 3.30 -13.44 0.42
CA ASP A 20 2.39 -13.02 -0.64
C ASP A 20 0.95 -12.73 -0.18
N THR A 21 0.70 -12.64 1.13
CA THR A 21 -0.58 -12.15 1.65
C THR A 21 -0.81 -10.71 1.18
N TRP A 22 -1.97 -10.46 0.59
CA TRP A 22 -2.40 -9.13 0.15
C TRP A 22 -3.23 -8.42 1.23
N PHE A 23 -2.86 -7.18 1.52
CA PHE A 23 -3.52 -6.30 2.48
C PHE A 23 -4.11 -5.10 1.74
N PRO A 24 -5.44 -4.93 1.71
CA PRO A 24 -6.05 -3.83 0.97
C PRO A 24 -5.74 -2.47 1.62
N LEU A 25 -5.39 -1.51 0.78
CA LEU A 25 -5.19 -0.10 1.15
C LEU A 25 -6.27 0.76 0.51
N GLU A 26 -6.53 1.91 1.14
CA GLU A 26 -7.39 2.92 0.55
C GLU A 26 -6.57 3.77 -0.43
N GLY A 27 -7.05 3.87 -1.65
CA GLY A 27 -6.45 4.74 -2.66
C GLY A 27 -6.67 6.21 -2.34
N ALA A 28 -5.72 7.05 -2.76
CA ALA A 28 -5.95 8.48 -2.87
C ALA A 28 -7.01 8.77 -3.95
N SER A 29 -7.75 9.86 -3.78
CA SER A 29 -8.67 10.40 -4.77
C SER A 29 -8.13 11.71 -5.31
N ASP A 30 -8.25 11.94 -6.62
CA ASP A 30 -8.00 13.24 -7.25
C ASP A 30 -9.25 13.68 -8.02
N SER A 31 -9.49 14.99 -8.00
CA SER A 31 -10.62 15.64 -8.66
C SER A 31 -10.35 15.94 -10.14
N ASP A 32 -9.12 15.72 -10.60
CA ASP A 32 -8.69 15.97 -11.96
C ASP A 32 -9.17 14.86 -12.93
N ILE A 33 -9.41 15.22 -14.19
CA ILE A 33 -9.94 14.33 -15.25
C ILE A 33 -8.90 14.22 -16.38
N GLY A 34 -8.78 13.03 -16.99
CA GLY A 34 -7.87 12.80 -18.13
C GLY A 34 -6.48 12.33 -17.70
N ILE A 35 -5.42 12.77 -18.40
CA ILE A 35 -4.03 12.32 -18.14
C ILE A 35 -3.58 12.72 -16.71
N ASN A 36 -4.13 13.81 -16.17
CA ASN A 36 -3.86 14.29 -14.82
C ASN A 36 -4.58 13.49 -13.72
N ALA A 37 -5.47 12.56 -14.09
CA ALA A 37 -6.14 11.66 -13.14
C ALA A 37 -5.31 10.39 -12.84
N VAL A 38 -4.14 10.22 -13.47
CA VAL A 38 -3.29 9.04 -13.28
C VAL A 38 -2.53 9.16 -11.98
N LEU A 39 -3.01 8.45 -10.96
CA LEU A 39 -2.34 8.38 -9.66
C LEU A 39 -1.18 7.40 -9.67
N THR A 40 0.02 7.90 -9.38
CA THR A 40 1.19 7.06 -9.20
C THR A 40 1.47 6.88 -7.72
N TYR A 41 1.21 5.68 -7.21
CA TYR A 41 1.51 5.33 -5.83
C TYR A 41 2.95 4.81 -5.68
N ARG A 42 3.63 5.25 -4.63
CA ARG A 42 4.99 4.84 -4.29
C ARG A 42 5.10 4.57 -2.80
N LEU A 43 5.64 3.41 -2.44
CA LEU A 43 5.91 3.02 -1.06
C LEU A 43 7.38 3.34 -0.71
N SER A 44 7.63 3.72 0.54
CA SER A 44 8.99 3.89 1.06
C SER A 44 9.81 2.59 0.91
N PRO A 45 11.13 2.69 0.69
CA PRO A 45 12.01 1.52 0.64
C PRO A 45 11.85 0.69 1.91
N ASN A 46 11.53 -0.60 1.76
CA ASN A 46 11.35 -1.53 2.86
C ASN A 46 11.49 -2.97 2.34
N ASP A 47 11.88 -3.88 3.23
CA ASP A 47 12.13 -5.29 2.86
C ASP A 47 10.93 -6.20 3.10
N TYR A 48 9.91 -5.71 3.82
CA TYR A 48 8.79 -6.52 4.30
C TYR A 48 7.61 -6.53 3.33
N PHE A 49 7.31 -5.40 2.71
CA PHE A 49 6.11 -5.14 1.93
C PHE A 49 6.44 -4.57 0.55
N SER A 50 5.78 -5.13 -0.46
CA SER A 50 5.68 -4.55 -1.80
C SER A 50 4.33 -3.86 -1.99
N LEU A 51 4.27 -2.83 -2.83
CA LEU A 51 3.03 -2.14 -3.17
C LEU A 51 2.42 -2.73 -4.45
N GLU A 52 1.20 -3.26 -4.33
CA GLU A 52 0.36 -3.64 -5.46
C GLU A 52 -0.52 -2.45 -5.85
N LYS A 53 -0.47 -2.05 -7.12
CA LYS A 53 -1.23 -0.91 -7.66
C LYS A 53 -2.25 -1.39 -8.69
N PRO A 54 -3.44 -0.76 -8.75
CA PRO A 54 -4.41 -1.06 -9.79
C PRO A 54 -3.80 -0.76 -11.16
N THR A 55 -3.68 -1.77 -12.01
CA THR A 55 -3.32 -1.56 -13.42
C THR A 55 -4.59 -1.29 -14.21
N ASN A 56 -4.48 -0.45 -15.26
CA ASN A 56 -5.62 -0.01 -16.08
C ASN A 56 -6.40 -1.19 -16.71
N SER A 57 -5.76 -2.35 -16.84
CA SER A 57 -6.33 -3.62 -17.32
C SER A 57 -7.00 -4.46 -16.24
N GLU A 58 -6.57 -4.36 -14.97
CA GLU A 58 -7.07 -5.16 -13.85
C GLU A 58 -7.71 -4.25 -12.80
N ARG A 59 -8.85 -3.62 -13.14
CA ARG A 59 -9.67 -2.84 -12.18
C ARG A 59 -10.17 -3.65 -10.97
N VAL A 60 -9.96 -4.97 -10.96
CA VAL A 60 -10.43 -5.87 -9.91
C VAL A 60 -9.47 -5.89 -8.71
N LYS A 61 -8.17 -5.68 -8.92
CA LYS A 61 -7.20 -5.59 -7.82
C LYS A 61 -7.01 -4.14 -7.42
N GLY A 62 -7.49 -3.80 -6.22
CA GLY A 62 -7.30 -2.48 -5.62
C GLY A 62 -5.85 -2.24 -5.18
N LEU A 63 -5.57 -1.01 -4.71
CA LEU A 63 -4.31 -0.67 -4.06
C LEU A 63 -4.12 -1.54 -2.81
N GLY A 64 -2.93 -2.09 -2.60
CA GLY A 64 -2.66 -2.87 -1.39
C GLY A 64 -1.19 -3.18 -1.19
N LEU A 65 -0.87 -3.73 -0.02
CA LEU A 65 0.47 -4.22 0.31
C LEU A 65 0.53 -5.72 0.14
N ILE A 66 1.65 -6.23 -0.35
CA ILE A 66 1.95 -7.66 -0.43
C ILE A 66 3.13 -7.95 0.49
N LEU A 67 2.95 -8.89 1.42
CA LEU A 67 4.02 -9.31 2.32
C LEU A 67 5.07 -10.14 1.58
N ARG A 68 6.31 -9.68 1.52
CA ARG A 68 7.43 -10.36 0.84
C ARG A 68 8.39 -11.07 1.79
N LYS A 69 8.45 -10.62 3.04
CA LYS A 69 9.30 -11.21 4.09
C LYS A 69 8.43 -11.55 5.29
N SER A 70 8.77 -12.62 6.01
CA SER A 70 8.07 -12.98 7.25
C SER A 70 8.22 -11.86 8.26
N LEU A 71 7.14 -11.57 8.97
CA LEU A 71 7.19 -10.66 10.10
C LEU A 71 7.62 -11.46 11.32
N ASP A 72 8.42 -10.84 12.16
CA ASP A 72 8.78 -11.35 13.48
C ASP A 72 8.63 -10.19 14.45
N ARG A 73 7.68 -10.30 15.39
CA ARG A 73 7.44 -9.26 16.39
C ARG A 73 8.60 -9.12 17.38
N GLU A 74 9.38 -10.19 17.60
CA GLU A 74 10.54 -10.16 18.49
C GLU A 74 11.70 -9.36 17.88
N GLU A 75 11.88 -9.45 16.55
CA GLU A 75 12.88 -8.66 15.81
C GLU A 75 12.38 -7.24 15.49
N THR A 76 11.17 -7.13 14.94
CA THR A 76 10.57 -5.88 14.47
C THR A 76 9.10 -5.76 14.92
N PRO A 77 8.83 -5.16 16.09
CA PRO A 77 7.47 -5.07 16.63
C PRO A 77 6.59 -4.09 15.85
N GLU A 78 7.19 -3.06 15.24
CA GLU A 78 6.48 -2.02 14.49
C GLU A 78 7.23 -1.68 13.20
N LEU A 79 6.47 -1.42 12.13
CA LEU A 79 7.00 -1.04 10.82
C LEU A 79 6.34 0.27 10.39
N PHE A 80 7.17 1.29 10.15
CA PHE A 80 6.72 2.59 9.66
C PHE A 80 6.94 2.67 8.16
N LEU A 81 5.84 2.75 7.41
CA LEU A 81 5.85 2.86 5.95
C LEU A 81 5.21 4.18 5.54
N VAL A 82 5.79 4.82 4.52
CA VAL A 82 5.24 6.03 3.93
C VAL A 82 4.74 5.72 2.53
N LEU A 83 3.45 5.97 2.31
CA LEU A 83 2.84 5.89 0.99
C LEU A 83 2.74 7.31 0.42
N THR A 84 3.36 7.53 -0.74
CA THR A 84 3.31 8.79 -1.48
C THR A 84 2.50 8.58 -2.74
N VAL A 85 1.71 9.59 -3.11
CA VAL A 85 0.98 9.64 -4.37
C VAL A 85 1.44 10.88 -5.15
N THR A 86 1.63 10.73 -6.45
CA THR A 86 1.99 11.80 -7.39
C THR A 86 1.12 11.74 -8.61
#